data_AF-A0A915KEM0-F1
#
_entry.id   AF-A0A915KEM0-F1
#
_cell.length_a   1.000
_cell.length_b   1.000
_cell.length_c   1.000
_cell.angle_alpha   90.00
_cell.angle_beta   90.00
_cell.angle_gamma   90.00
#
_symmetry.space_group_name_H-M   'P 1'
#
loop_
_entity.id
_entity.type
_entity.pdbx_description
1 polymer ?
#
loop_
_entity_poly.entity_id
_entity_poly.type
_entity_poly.pdbx_seq_one_letter_code
_entity_poly.pdbx_strand_id
1 'polypeptide(L)'
;MIPNININSTTINTLTANEMCNRSKHVRYFGDWQKVAAAPALTPISAPIFDESQSKYKCCCGCMHSRTGGIIIGILELIAVVVNFAVYASNYAQSESSTGQFVVSLLATSIVAVIVVLLFFGIKKENHNYIIPHLVLQILGIVALAIVAIINIVAVCVSSTVVASSDKNSQTTTAVLLTVIAVSIVVLLSAIFQIWFFVVILRLYHFYRDKKSFAVRNDGVARLGPSTTVQYVTFPPQVTAIP
;
A
#
# COMPACT_ATOMS: atom_id res chain seq x y z
N MET A 1 -33.17 -32.84 -31.73
CA MET A 1 -33.10 -31.59 -32.51
C MET A 1 -32.47 -30.54 -31.61
N ILE A 2 -31.22 -30.17 -31.89
CA ILE A 2 -30.40 -29.24 -31.10
C ILE A 2 -30.28 -27.95 -31.92
N PRO A 3 -30.60 -26.76 -31.39
CA PRO A 3 -30.47 -25.53 -32.15
C PRO A 3 -28.99 -25.09 -32.18
N ASN A 4 -28.57 -24.77 -33.39
CA ASN A 4 -27.25 -24.29 -33.78
C ASN A 4 -27.15 -22.79 -33.43
N ILE A 5 -26.28 -22.42 -32.49
CA ILE A 5 -26.07 -21.02 -32.11
C ILE A 5 -24.87 -20.49 -32.91
N ASN A 6 -25.19 -19.65 -33.89
CA ASN A 6 -24.25 -18.92 -34.73
C ASN A 6 -23.84 -17.63 -34.01
N ILE A 7 -22.56 -17.47 -33.66
CA ILE A 7 -22.03 -16.26 -33.04
C ILE A 7 -21.26 -15.48 -34.11
N ASN A 8 -21.90 -14.41 -34.60
CA ASN A 8 -21.28 -13.43 -35.47
C ASN A 8 -20.23 -12.61 -34.71
N SER A 9 -19.00 -12.67 -35.21
CA SER A 9 -17.89 -11.80 -34.85
C SER A 9 -17.94 -10.55 -35.73
N THR A 10 -18.39 -9.42 -35.21
CA THR A 10 -17.93 -8.09 -35.67
C THR A 10 -18.41 -6.94 -34.79
N THR A 11 -17.44 -6.10 -34.35
CA THR A 11 -17.58 -4.68 -33.95
C THR A 11 -18.25 -4.44 -32.57
N ILE A 12 -17.78 -3.61 -31.63
CA ILE A 12 -17.20 -2.26 -31.74
C ILE A 12 -16.31 -1.95 -30.53
N ASN A 13 -15.08 -1.53 -30.87
CA ASN A 13 -14.18 -0.62 -30.16
C ASN A 13 -14.76 0.20 -28.99
N THR A 14 -14.43 -0.21 -27.77
CA THR A 14 -14.20 0.73 -26.65
C THR A 14 -12.81 0.43 -26.07
N LEU A 15 -11.83 1.11 -26.68
CA LEU A 15 -10.50 1.34 -26.14
C LEU A 15 -10.62 1.88 -24.71
N THR A 16 -10.60 0.99 -23.73
CA THR A 16 -10.39 1.39 -22.34
C THR A 16 -8.89 1.59 -22.14
N ALA A 17 -8.51 2.79 -21.70
CA ALA A 17 -7.16 3.19 -21.34
C ALA A 17 -6.52 2.31 -20.23
N ASN A 18 -7.21 1.27 -19.75
CA ASN A 18 -6.74 0.34 -18.72
C ASN A 18 -5.84 -0.79 -19.26
N GLU A 19 -5.83 -1.09 -20.57
CA GLU A 19 -4.94 -2.14 -21.10
C GLU A 19 -3.52 -1.65 -21.42
N MET A 20 -3.29 -0.33 -21.56
CA MET A 20 -1.94 0.20 -21.84
C MET A 20 -1.04 0.28 -20.59
N CYS A 21 -1.58 0.18 -19.37
CA CYS A 21 -0.77 0.10 -18.15
C CYS A 21 -0.36 -1.35 -17.79
N ASN A 22 -1.09 -2.35 -18.31
CA ASN A 22 -0.86 -3.76 -17.94
C ASN A 22 0.06 -4.53 -18.90
N ARG A 23 0.41 -3.97 -20.07
CA ARG A 23 1.26 -4.65 -21.07
C ARG A 23 2.76 -4.29 -21.04
N SER A 24 3.22 -3.54 -20.03
CA SER A 24 4.64 -3.17 -19.88
C SER A 24 5.39 -4.01 -18.82
N LYS A 25 4.79 -5.08 -18.28
CA LYS A 25 5.41 -5.92 -17.24
C LYS A 25 6.18 -7.15 -17.74
N HIS A 26 6.28 -7.38 -19.05
CA HIS A 26 6.92 -8.59 -19.59
C HIS A 26 7.93 -8.34 -20.73
N VAL A 27 8.62 -7.21 -20.74
CA VAL A 27 9.66 -6.95 -21.75
C VAL A 27 11.02 -6.72 -21.09
N ARG A 28 11.85 -7.75 -21.22
CA ARG A 28 13.33 -7.76 -21.29
C ARG A 28 14.14 -7.48 -20.01
N TYR A 29 14.54 -8.57 -19.33
CA TYR A 29 15.82 -8.64 -18.59
C TYR A 29 16.59 -9.97 -18.79
N PHE A 30 16.25 -10.79 -19.80
CA PHE A 30 16.78 -12.17 -19.87
C PHE A 30 17.34 -12.63 -21.23
N GLY A 31 17.83 -11.72 -22.10
CA GLY A 31 18.14 -12.11 -23.48
C GLY A 31 19.39 -11.55 -24.17
N ASP A 32 20.27 -10.78 -23.53
CA ASP A 32 21.40 -10.12 -24.24
C ASP A 32 22.77 -10.27 -23.54
N TRP A 33 23.02 -11.38 -22.85
CA TRP A 33 24.35 -11.65 -22.27
C TRP A 33 25.34 -12.31 -23.24
N GLN A 34 24.92 -12.65 -24.47
CA GLN A 34 25.71 -13.52 -25.36
C GLN A 34 26.38 -12.81 -26.55
N LYS A 35 26.36 -11.46 -26.62
CA LYS A 35 27.02 -10.67 -27.68
C LYS A 35 28.03 -9.65 -27.15
N VAL A 36 28.82 -10.00 -26.15
CA VAL A 36 29.97 -9.19 -25.70
C VAL A 36 31.27 -9.93 -26.00
N ALA A 37 31.57 -10.09 -27.29
CA ALA A 37 32.84 -10.61 -27.80
C ALA A 37 33.48 -9.57 -28.75
N ALA A 38 33.71 -8.37 -28.22
CA ALA A 38 34.65 -7.39 -28.73
C ALA A 38 34.79 -6.36 -27.62
N ALA A 39 35.91 -6.34 -26.90
CA ALA A 39 36.15 -5.40 -25.81
C ALA A 39 36.52 -4.03 -26.41
N PRO A 40 35.63 -3.00 -26.36
CA PRO A 40 36.05 -1.64 -26.62
C PRO A 40 36.84 -1.12 -25.42
N ALA A 41 37.74 -0.17 -25.68
CA ALA A 41 38.57 0.50 -24.68
C ALA A 41 37.78 0.87 -23.42
N LEU A 42 38.33 0.52 -22.25
CA LEU A 42 37.80 0.77 -20.91
C LEU A 42 37.47 2.26 -20.75
N THR A 43 36.21 2.62 -21.03
CA THR A 43 35.69 3.91 -20.58
C THR A 43 35.66 3.89 -19.05
N PRO A 44 36.01 5.00 -18.39
CA PRO A 44 35.99 5.07 -16.93
C PRO A 44 34.59 4.71 -16.45
N ILE A 45 34.48 3.62 -15.69
CA ILE A 45 33.23 3.14 -15.09
C ILE A 45 32.76 4.24 -14.14
N SER A 46 31.83 5.08 -14.60
CA SER A 46 31.16 6.04 -13.74
C SER A 46 30.39 5.26 -12.67
N ALA A 47 30.55 5.66 -11.41
CA ALA A 47 29.84 5.02 -10.31
C ALA A 47 28.33 5.01 -10.60
N PRO A 48 27.62 3.91 -10.30
CA PRO A 48 26.19 3.82 -10.59
C PRO A 48 25.43 4.92 -9.82
N ILE A 49 24.88 5.87 -10.57
CA ILE A 49 24.04 6.95 -10.03
C ILE A 49 22.68 6.37 -9.68
N PHE A 50 22.16 6.72 -8.51
CA PHE A 50 20.82 6.33 -8.09
C PHE A 50 19.77 7.05 -8.94
N ASP A 51 19.07 6.31 -9.78
CA ASP A 51 17.99 6.85 -10.60
C ASP A 51 16.67 6.86 -9.81
N GLU A 52 16.28 8.06 -9.34
CA GLU A 52 15.02 8.29 -8.62
C GLU A 52 13.77 8.16 -9.51
N SER A 53 13.94 8.18 -10.85
CA SER A 53 12.82 8.20 -11.80
C SER A 53 12.22 6.83 -12.13
N GLN A 54 12.84 5.76 -11.62
CA GLN A 54 12.42 4.39 -11.91
C GLN A 54 10.96 4.14 -11.51
N SER A 55 10.24 3.43 -12.39
CA SER A 55 8.81 3.14 -12.22
C SER A 55 8.48 2.39 -10.91
N LYS A 56 9.44 1.65 -10.36
CA LYS A 56 9.29 0.95 -9.06
C LYS A 56 9.00 1.89 -7.88
N TYR A 57 9.36 3.17 -7.97
CA TYR A 57 9.15 4.15 -6.91
C TYR A 57 7.90 5.02 -7.10
N LYS A 58 7.12 4.75 -8.14
CA LYS A 58 5.86 5.45 -8.42
C LYS A 58 4.68 4.68 -7.80
N CYS A 59 3.73 5.44 -7.25
CA CYS A 59 2.45 5.00 -6.68
C CYS A 59 1.29 5.47 -7.58
N CYS A 60 0.06 5.04 -7.28
CA CYS A 60 -1.16 5.42 -8.01
C CYS A 60 -1.04 5.22 -9.53
N CYS A 61 -0.96 3.96 -9.99
CA CYS A 61 -0.83 3.63 -11.42
C CYS A 61 0.43 4.20 -12.10
N GLY A 62 1.46 4.59 -11.33
CA GLY A 62 2.67 5.20 -11.87
C GLY A 62 2.59 6.71 -12.06
N CYS A 63 1.50 7.35 -11.63
CA CYS A 63 1.27 8.79 -11.81
C CYS A 63 1.98 9.63 -10.75
N MET A 64 2.22 9.11 -9.55
CA MET A 64 2.69 9.91 -8.43
C MET A 64 3.96 9.33 -7.80
N HIS A 65 4.93 10.18 -7.49
CA HIS A 65 6.13 9.75 -6.77
C HIS A 65 5.76 9.32 -5.33
N SER A 66 6.39 8.26 -4.82
CA SER A 66 6.08 7.70 -3.49
C SER A 66 6.12 8.74 -2.36
N ARG A 67 7.05 9.70 -2.43
CA ARG A 67 7.15 10.82 -1.47
C ARG A 67 5.85 11.62 -1.37
N THR A 68 5.27 12.01 -2.51
CA THR A 68 4.04 12.80 -2.55
C THR A 68 2.86 11.99 -2.01
N GLY A 69 2.80 10.68 -2.32
CA GLY A 69 1.79 9.79 -1.76
C GLY A 69 1.85 9.68 -0.24
N GLY A 70 3.05 9.56 0.32
CA GLY A 70 3.26 9.57 1.77
C GLY A 70 2.79 10.86 2.43
N ILE A 71 3.05 12.01 1.82
CA ILE A 71 2.61 13.32 2.33
C ILE A 71 1.09 13.43 2.32
N ILE A 72 0.43 13.03 1.22
CA ILE A 72 -1.03 13.09 1.11
C ILE A 72 -1.68 12.20 2.18
N ILE A 73 -1.19 10.97 2.36
CA ILE A 73 -1.70 10.06 3.40
C ILE A 73 -1.51 10.66 4.79
N GLY A 74 -0.33 11.20 5.09
CA GLY A 74 -0.07 11.85 6.38
C GLY A 74 -1.01 13.03 6.65
N ILE A 75 -1.36 13.82 5.64
CA ILE A 75 -2.32 14.93 5.76
C ILE A 75 -3.73 14.39 6.02
N LEU A 76 -4.16 13.38 5.26
CA LEU A 76 -5.47 12.74 5.46
C LEU A 76 -5.61 12.14 6.86
N GLU A 77 -4.58 11.46 7.36
CA GLU A 77 -4.56 10.93 8.72
C GLU A 77 -4.58 12.03 9.78
N LEU A 78 -3.88 13.14 9.55
CA LEU A 78 -3.93 14.29 10.46
C LEU A 78 -5.34 14.90 10.53
N ILE A 79 -6.02 15.04 9.39
CA ILE A 79 -7.42 15.48 9.34
C ILE A 79 -8.30 14.49 10.11
N ALA A 80 -8.11 13.18 9.91
CA ALA A 80 -8.87 12.16 10.62
C ALA A 80 -8.66 12.23 12.14
N VAL A 81 -7.44 12.51 12.61
CA VAL A 81 -7.15 12.74 14.04
C VAL A 81 -7.93 13.94 14.58
N VAL A 82 -7.94 15.06 13.86
CA VAL A 82 -8.68 16.27 14.26
C VAL A 82 -10.19 16.02 14.31
N VAL A 83 -10.74 15.33 13.31
CA VAL A 83 -12.17 14.97 13.26
C VAL A 83 -12.52 14.04 14.42
N ASN A 84 -11.71 13.02 14.69
CA ASN A 84 -11.94 12.11 15.82
C ASN A 84 -11.93 12.87 17.16
N PHE A 85 -10.99 13.81 17.34
CA PHE A 85 -10.94 14.64 18.53
C PHE A 85 -12.22 15.47 18.71
N ALA A 86 -12.71 16.09 17.62
CA ALA A 86 -13.95 16.86 17.65
C ALA A 86 -15.18 15.99 18.00
N VAL A 87 -15.26 14.78 17.43
CA VAL A 87 -16.35 13.83 17.71
C VAL A 87 -16.30 13.36 19.17
N TYR A 88 -15.12 13.06 19.71
CA TYR A 88 -15.02 12.68 21.12
C TYR A 88 -15.37 13.83 22.06
N ALA A 89 -14.97 15.06 21.74
CA ALA A 89 -15.35 16.24 22.51
C ALA A 89 -16.86 16.49 22.48
N SER A 90 -17.52 16.34 21.33
CA SER A 90 -18.97 16.50 21.22
C SER A 90 -19.74 15.41 21.96
N ASN A 91 -19.26 14.16 21.93
CA ASN A 91 -19.88 13.05 22.64
C ASN A 91 -19.74 13.18 24.16
N TYR A 92 -18.62 13.71 24.62
CA TYR A 92 -18.39 14.02 26.04
C TYR A 92 -19.31 15.15 26.52
N ALA A 93 -19.56 16.17 25.69
CA ALA A 93 -20.46 17.27 26.04
C ALA A 93 -21.94 16.84 26.10
N GLN A 94 -22.35 15.86 25.29
CA GLN A 94 -23.76 15.43 25.18
C GLN A 94 -24.13 14.25 26.08
N SER A 95 -23.18 13.40 26.46
CA SER A 95 -23.45 12.22 27.25
C SER A 95 -22.76 12.28 28.61
N GLU A 96 -23.42 11.78 29.65
CA GLU A 96 -22.75 11.33 30.88
C GLU A 96 -21.94 10.04 30.61
N SER A 97 -21.17 10.04 29.52
CA SER A 97 -20.22 8.97 29.24
C SER A 97 -19.27 8.84 30.43
N SER A 98 -18.99 7.58 30.80
CA SER A 98 -17.99 7.30 31.82
C SER A 98 -16.69 8.02 31.44
N THR A 99 -16.20 8.88 32.34
CA THR A 99 -14.98 9.68 32.12
C THR A 99 -13.80 8.82 31.66
N GLY A 100 -13.77 7.55 32.07
CA GLY A 100 -12.78 6.57 31.64
C GLY A 100 -12.74 6.32 30.12
N GLN A 101 -13.89 6.17 29.46
CA GLN A 101 -13.91 5.89 28.01
C GLN A 101 -13.36 7.07 27.20
N PHE A 102 -13.72 8.30 27.59
CA PHE A 102 -13.18 9.51 26.98
C PHE A 102 -11.66 9.59 27.11
N VAL A 103 -11.12 9.36 28.32
CA VAL A 103 -9.67 9.39 28.57
C VAL A 103 -8.93 8.33 27.74
N VAL A 104 -9.46 7.11 27.66
CA VAL A 104 -8.85 6.03 26.87
C VAL A 104 -8.82 6.39 25.37
N SER A 105 -9.94 6.89 24.83
CA SER A 105 -10.01 7.34 23.43
C SER A 105 -9.07 8.51 23.14
N LEU A 106 -8.95 9.46 24.08
CA LEU A 106 -8.04 10.58 23.98
C LEU A 106 -6.58 10.14 23.93
N LEU A 107 -6.17 9.23 24.83
CA LEU A 107 -4.82 8.67 24.87
C LEU A 107 -4.50 7.89 23.60
N ALA A 108 -5.41 7.02 23.14
CA ALA A 108 -5.24 6.26 21.91
C ALA A 108 -5.06 7.19 20.69
N THR A 109 -5.91 8.22 20.56
CA THR A 109 -5.83 9.20 19.48
C THR A 109 -4.54 10.00 19.53
N SER A 110 -4.06 10.35 20.74
CA SER A 110 -2.80 11.06 20.92
C SER A 110 -1.60 10.24 20.48
N ILE A 111 -1.59 8.93 20.75
CA ILE A 111 -0.54 8.01 20.28
C ILE A 111 -0.51 7.98 18.75
N VAL A 112 -1.67 7.87 18.11
CA VAL A 112 -1.76 7.91 16.64
C VAL A 112 -1.23 9.24 16.09
N ALA A 113 -1.58 10.37 16.71
CA ALA A 113 -1.09 11.68 16.31
C ALA A 113 0.45 11.76 16.35
N VAL A 114 1.09 11.23 17.40
CA VAL A 114 2.55 11.16 17.52
C VAL A 114 3.16 10.30 16.40
N ILE A 115 2.54 9.15 16.08
CA ILE A 115 2.99 8.27 14.99
C ILE A 115 2.88 8.95 13.62
N VAL A 116 1.83 9.74 13.39
CA VAL A 116 1.68 10.55 12.16
C VAL A 116 2.77 11.62 12.08
N VAL A 117 3.10 12.29 13.19
CA VAL A 117 4.22 13.25 13.22
C VAL A 117 5.57 12.57 12.94
N LEU A 118 5.78 11.36 13.48
CA LEU A 118 6.94 10.52 13.17
C LEU A 118 7.03 10.16 11.68
N LEU A 119 5.90 9.88 11.02
CA LEU A 119 5.85 9.67 9.57
C LEU A 119 6.34 10.91 8.81
N PHE A 120 5.83 12.10 9.14
CA PHE A 120 6.29 13.35 8.52
C PHE A 120 7.77 13.61 8.77
N PHE A 121 8.24 13.34 9.99
CA PHE A 121 9.66 13.47 10.35
C PHE A 121 10.53 12.50 9.55
N GLY A 122 10.06 11.27 9.33
CA GLY A 122 10.71 10.26 8.48
C GLY A 122 10.84 10.70 7.03
N ILE A 123 9.78 11.30 6.48
CA ILE A 123 9.77 11.85 5.12
C ILE A 123 10.74 13.04 5.01
N LYS A 124 10.77 13.93 6.02
CA LYS A 124 11.66 15.11 6.02
C LYS A 124 13.14 14.73 6.18
N LYS A 125 13.44 13.75 7.03
CA LYS A 125 14.81 13.25 7.25
C LYS A 125 15.27 12.19 6.25
N GLU A 126 14.39 11.79 5.32
CA GLU A 126 14.64 10.72 4.35
C GLU A 126 15.13 9.41 5.00
N ASN A 127 14.66 9.12 6.21
CA ASN A 127 15.12 8.00 7.01
C ASN A 127 13.97 7.02 7.27
N HIS A 128 14.12 5.80 6.74
CA HIS A 128 13.12 4.75 6.82
C HIS A 128 12.80 4.27 8.24
N ASN A 129 13.72 4.46 9.21
CA ASN A 129 13.51 4.01 10.58
C ASN A 129 12.30 4.66 11.26
N TYR A 130 11.98 5.91 10.91
CA TYR A 130 10.82 6.62 11.48
C TYR A 130 9.49 6.23 10.83
N ILE A 131 9.52 5.52 9.69
CA ILE A 131 8.33 5.06 8.97
C ILE A 131 7.85 3.70 9.52
N ILE A 132 8.75 2.90 10.11
CA ILE A 132 8.46 1.60 10.73
C ILE A 132 7.31 1.65 11.75
N PRO A 133 7.27 2.57 12.75
CA PRO A 133 6.18 2.59 13.73
C PRO A 133 4.81 2.79 13.07
N HIS A 134 4.73 3.59 12.00
CA HIS A 134 3.51 3.80 11.23
C HIS A 134 3.10 2.53 10.47
N LEU A 135 4.06 1.83 9.86
CA LEU A 135 3.80 0.53 9.20
C LEU A 135 3.27 -0.53 10.17
N VAL A 136 3.82 -0.61 11.38
CA VAL A 136 3.34 -1.54 12.41
C VAL A 136 1.90 -1.20 12.81
N LEU A 137 1.60 0.08 13.02
CA LEU A 137 0.24 0.54 13.33
C LEU A 137 -0.76 0.18 12.20
N GLN A 138 -0.35 0.35 10.94
CA GLN A 138 -1.16 0.00 9.78
C GLN A 138 -1.46 -1.50 9.71
N ILE A 139 -0.49 -2.37 10.01
CA ILE A 139 -0.69 -3.82 10.08
C ILE A 139 -1.69 -4.18 11.19
N LEU A 140 -1.51 -3.61 12.39
CA LEU A 140 -2.46 -3.81 13.50
C LEU A 140 -3.87 -3.33 13.13
N GLY A 141 -3.97 -2.20 12.44
CA GLY A 141 -5.23 -1.66 11.94
C GLY A 141 -5.92 -2.59 10.94
N ILE A 142 -5.18 -3.16 9.97
CA ILE A 142 -5.72 -4.13 9.01
C ILE A 142 -6.23 -5.38 9.73
N VAL A 143 -5.49 -5.91 10.70
CA VAL A 143 -5.91 -7.09 11.48
C VAL A 143 -7.18 -6.79 12.28
N ALA A 144 -7.23 -5.66 12.99
CA ALA A 144 -8.40 -5.25 13.74
C ALA A 144 -9.63 -5.08 12.83
N LEU A 145 -9.44 -4.46 11.66
CA LEU A 145 -10.50 -4.24 10.68
C LEU A 145 -10.99 -5.56 10.06
N ALA A 146 -10.11 -6.53 9.83
CA ALA A 146 -10.48 -7.86 9.39
C ALA A 146 -11.36 -8.58 10.43
N ILE A 147 -11.02 -8.48 11.72
CA ILE A 147 -11.84 -9.03 12.81
C ILE A 147 -13.22 -8.37 12.83
N VAL A 148 -13.28 -7.04 12.76
CA VAL A 148 -14.54 -6.28 12.70
C VAL A 148 -15.36 -6.66 11.47
N ALA A 149 -14.73 -6.87 10.32
CA ALA A 149 -15.42 -7.31 9.10
C ALA A 149 -16.05 -8.70 9.27
N ILE A 150 -15.33 -9.66 9.88
CA ILE A 150 -15.86 -11.01 10.17
C ILE A 150 -17.08 -10.91 11.09
N ILE A 151 -16.99 -10.12 12.17
CA ILE A 151 -18.10 -9.92 13.11
C ILE A 151 -19.31 -9.32 12.39
N ASN A 152 -19.10 -8.32 11.52
CA ASN A 152 -20.19 -7.71 10.73
C ASN A 152 -20.83 -8.72 9.77
N ILE A 153 -20.05 -9.58 9.11
CA ILE A 153 -20.60 -10.63 8.23
C ILE A 153 -21.49 -11.58 9.02
N VAL A 154 -21.03 -12.04 10.19
CA VAL A 154 -21.85 -12.90 11.06
C VAL A 154 -23.12 -12.18 11.50
N ALA A 155 -23.04 -10.90 11.87
CA ALA A 155 -24.20 -10.11 12.26
C ALA A 155 -25.23 -9.97 11.12
N VAL A 156 -24.78 -9.78 9.87
CA VAL A 156 -25.65 -9.77 8.69
C VAL A 156 -26.33 -11.12 8.49
N CYS A 157 -25.57 -12.22 8.59
CA CYS A 157 -26.11 -13.58 8.41
C CYS A 157 -27.17 -13.93 9.47
N VAL A 158 -26.95 -13.57 10.74
CA VAL A 158 -27.95 -13.80 11.78
C VAL A 158 -29.18 -12.94 11.55
N SER A 159 -28.99 -11.66 11.22
CA SER A 159 -30.10 -10.73 11.00
C SER A 159 -31.01 -11.19 9.85
N SER A 160 -30.46 -11.70 8.75
CA SER A 160 -31.27 -12.17 7.62
C SER A 160 -32.12 -13.39 7.95
N THR A 161 -31.62 -14.31 8.79
CA THR A 161 -32.40 -15.48 9.25
C THR A 161 -33.55 -15.12 10.18
N VAL A 162 -33.35 -14.12 11.04
CA VAL A 162 -34.40 -13.60 11.94
C VAL A 162 -35.48 -12.87 11.15
N VAL A 163 -35.10 -12.06 10.14
CA VAL A 163 -36.07 -11.38 9.29
C VAL A 163 -36.92 -12.38 8.49
N ALA A 164 -36.32 -13.47 7.99
CA ALA A 164 -37.02 -14.48 7.21
C ALA A 164 -38.05 -15.29 8.02
N SER A 165 -37.93 -15.32 9.35
CA SER A 165 -38.82 -16.08 10.25
C SER A 165 -39.88 -15.22 10.95
N SER A 166 -39.78 -13.90 10.86
CA SER A 166 -40.65 -12.98 11.61
C SER A 166 -41.82 -12.47 10.75
N ASP A 167 -42.96 -13.15 10.86
CA ASP A 167 -44.23 -12.72 10.28
C ASP A 167 -44.89 -11.65 11.21
N LYS A 168 -45.24 -10.47 10.67
CA LYS A 168 -46.14 -9.42 11.25
C LYS A 168 -45.58 -8.18 11.99
N ASN A 169 -44.28 -7.94 12.12
CA ASN A 169 -43.77 -6.63 12.60
C ASN A 169 -42.69 -6.05 11.66
N SER A 170 -43.08 -5.77 10.42
CA SER A 170 -42.15 -5.56 9.29
C SER A 170 -41.36 -4.25 9.34
N GLN A 171 -41.91 -3.17 9.90
CA GLN A 171 -41.35 -1.84 9.69
C GLN A 171 -40.02 -1.60 10.46
N THR A 172 -39.94 -2.01 11.73
CA THR A 172 -38.73 -1.89 12.55
C THR A 172 -37.64 -2.87 12.13
N THR A 173 -38.02 -4.10 11.76
CA THR A 173 -37.09 -5.15 11.33
C THR A 173 -36.39 -4.80 10.00
N THR A 174 -37.12 -4.21 9.04
CA THR A 174 -36.53 -3.74 7.78
C THR A 174 -35.54 -2.59 8.00
N ALA A 175 -35.86 -1.64 8.89
CA ALA A 175 -34.96 -0.52 9.19
C ALA A 175 -33.63 -1.00 9.79
N VAL A 176 -33.68 -1.94 10.74
CA VAL A 176 -32.46 -2.52 11.35
C VAL A 176 -31.62 -3.24 10.29
N LEU A 177 -32.22 -4.08 9.45
CA LEU A 177 -31.49 -4.79 8.39
C LEU A 177 -30.78 -3.82 7.43
N LEU A 178 -31.45 -2.73 7.03
CA LEU A 178 -30.85 -1.70 6.16
C LEU A 178 -29.65 -1.02 6.84
N THR A 179 -29.75 -0.71 8.14
CA THR A 179 -28.62 -0.11 8.87
C THR A 179 -27.41 -1.06 8.95
N VAL A 180 -27.64 -2.35 9.21
CA VAL A 180 -26.56 -3.36 9.29
C VAL A 180 -25.88 -3.54 7.93
N ILE A 181 -26.65 -3.58 6.83
CA ILE A 181 -26.10 -3.65 5.46
C ILE A 181 -25.29 -2.39 5.15
N ALA A 182 -25.81 -1.20 5.47
CA ALA A 182 -25.10 0.06 5.22
C ALA A 182 -23.78 0.12 5.99
N VAL A 183 -23.77 -0.25 7.27
CA VAL A 183 -22.55 -0.33 8.10
C VAL A 183 -21.57 -1.33 7.50
N SER A 184 -22.04 -2.50 7.04
CA SER A 184 -21.19 -3.51 6.43
C SER A 184 -20.50 -3.01 5.16
N ILE A 185 -21.22 -2.28 4.30
CA ILE A 185 -20.64 -1.66 3.09
C ILE A 185 -19.54 -0.67 3.47
N VAL A 186 -19.78 0.19 4.48
CA VAL A 186 -18.80 1.16 4.96
C VAL A 186 -17.54 0.47 5.50
N VAL A 187 -17.69 -0.63 6.24
CA VAL A 187 -16.56 -1.42 6.77
C VAL A 187 -15.75 -2.08 5.64
N LEU A 188 -16.38 -2.56 4.58
CA LEU A 188 -15.67 -3.14 3.44
C LEU A 188 -14.91 -2.06 2.65
N LEU A 189 -15.53 -0.90 2.44
CA LEU A 189 -14.87 0.23 1.78
C LEU A 189 -13.68 0.72 2.59
N SER A 190 -13.82 0.84 3.91
CA SER A 190 -12.71 1.23 4.78
C SER A 190 -11.57 0.21 4.74
N ALA A 191 -11.86 -1.09 4.64
CA ALA A 191 -10.82 -2.12 4.49
C ALA A 191 -10.03 -1.99 3.19
N ILE A 192 -10.71 -1.71 2.08
CA ILE A 192 -10.05 -1.46 0.79
C ILE A 192 -9.16 -0.22 0.88
N PHE A 193 -9.66 0.86 1.46
CA PHE A 193 -8.86 2.09 1.67
C PHE A 193 -7.65 1.85 2.58
N GLN A 194 -7.80 1.07 3.64
CA GLN A 194 -6.71 0.76 4.57
C GLN A 194 -5.59 -0.04 3.89
N ILE A 195 -5.96 -1.07 3.11
CA ILE A 195 -5.00 -1.86 2.33
C ILE A 195 -4.28 -0.96 1.32
N TRP A 196 -5.02 -0.04 0.68
CA TRP A 196 -4.43 0.91 -0.27
C TRP A 196 -3.42 1.84 0.42
N PHE A 197 -3.75 2.43 1.57
CA PHE A 197 -2.80 3.25 2.35
C PHE A 197 -1.56 2.45 2.73
N PHE A 198 -1.72 1.22 3.23
CA PHE A 198 -0.61 0.35 3.59
C PHE A 198 0.35 0.11 2.42
N VAL A 199 -0.16 -0.18 1.22
CA VAL A 199 0.68 -0.39 0.02
C VAL A 199 1.47 0.86 -0.35
N VAL A 200 0.88 2.05 -0.25
CA VAL A 200 1.58 3.31 -0.56
C VAL A 200 2.71 3.57 0.43
N ILE A 201 2.47 3.39 1.73
CA ILE A 201 3.49 3.58 2.77
C ILE A 201 4.58 2.51 2.67
N LEU A 202 4.25 1.27 2.31
CA LEU A 202 5.23 0.22 2.09
C LEU A 202 6.16 0.52 0.92
N ARG A 203 5.64 1.11 -0.17
CA ARG A 203 6.47 1.60 -1.29
C ARG A 203 7.38 2.75 -0.88
N LEU A 204 6.88 3.68 -0.06
CA LEU A 204 7.67 4.78 0.50
C LEU A 204 8.82 4.26 1.37
N TYR A 205 8.54 3.27 2.23
CA TYR A 205 9.56 2.61 3.05
C TYR A 205 10.65 1.95 2.18
N HIS A 206 10.25 1.20 1.15
CA HIS A 206 11.19 0.58 0.22
C HIS A 206 12.06 1.60 -0.51
N PHE A 207 11.49 2.73 -0.94
CA PHE A 207 12.22 3.81 -1.59
C PHE A 207 13.35 4.35 -0.70
N TYR A 208 13.06 4.68 0.57
CA TYR A 208 14.08 5.18 1.49
C TYR A 208 15.10 4.12 1.92
N ARG A 209 14.70 2.85 1.98
CA ARG A 209 15.63 1.74 2.27
C ARG A 209 16.63 1.53 1.13
N ASP A 210 16.15 1.54 -0.11
CA ASP A 210 16.99 1.42 -1.30
C ASP A 210 17.96 2.61 -1.36
N LYS A 211 17.46 3.85 -1.21
CA LYS A 211 18.29 5.08 -1.23
C LYS A 211 19.47 5.01 -0.26
N LYS A 212 19.24 4.58 0.99
CA LYS A 212 20.31 4.40 2.00
C LYS A 212 21.33 3.34 1.58
N SER A 213 20.87 2.25 0.98
CA SER A 213 21.74 1.15 0.55
C SER A 213 22.68 1.57 -0.58
N PHE A 214 22.21 2.44 -1.49
CA PHE A 214 23.05 3.05 -2.53
C PHE A 214 24.06 4.04 -1.96
N ALA A 215 23.67 4.87 -0.99
CA ALA A 215 24.60 5.81 -0.34
C ALA A 215 25.78 5.07 0.32
N VAL A 216 25.48 4.03 1.11
CA VAL A 216 26.53 3.22 1.78
C VAL A 216 27.46 2.55 0.77
N ARG A 217 26.93 2.07 -0.36
CA ARG A 217 27.74 1.47 -1.42
C ARG A 217 28.70 2.47 -2.05
N ASN A 218 28.23 3.68 -2.35
CA ASN A 218 29.04 4.74 -2.95
C ASN A 218 30.13 5.23 -1.99
N ASP A 219 29.83 5.35 -0.70
CA ASP A 219 30.81 5.69 0.33
C ASP A 219 31.91 4.63 0.44
N GLY A 220 31.56 3.35 0.32
CA GLY A 220 32.51 2.24 0.27
C GLY A 220 33.46 2.33 -0.93
N VAL A 221 32.94 2.66 -2.11
CA VAL A 221 33.75 2.85 -3.34
C VAL A 221 34.69 4.05 -3.21
N ALA A 222 34.20 5.18 -2.68
CA ALA A 222 35.01 6.38 -2.48
C ALA A 222 36.20 6.14 -1.53
N ARG A 223 36.04 5.26 -0.53
CA ARG A 223 37.10 4.90 0.43
C ARG A 223 38.19 4.00 -0.16
N LEU A 224 37.91 3.25 -1.22
CA LEU A 224 38.88 2.32 -1.83
C LEU A 224 39.96 3.01 -2.66
N GLY A 225 39.87 4.34 -2.84
CA GLY A 225 40.85 5.14 -3.55
C GLY A 225 40.97 4.80 -5.05
N PRO A 226 41.63 5.65 -5.85
CA PRO A 226 41.80 5.43 -7.29
C PRO A 226 42.73 4.25 -7.65
N SER A 227 43.36 3.60 -6.66
CA SER A 227 44.46 2.66 -6.92
C SER A 227 44.06 1.18 -6.89
N THR A 228 42.81 0.86 -6.56
CA THR A 228 42.36 -0.54 -6.51
C THR A 228 41.41 -0.79 -7.67
N THR A 229 41.95 -1.25 -8.79
CA THR A 229 41.16 -1.83 -9.87
C THR A 229 40.29 -2.92 -9.25
N VAL A 230 38.99 -2.66 -9.10
CA VAL A 230 38.03 -3.70 -8.73
C VAL A 230 38.03 -4.69 -9.88
N GLN A 231 38.86 -5.73 -9.75
CA GLN A 231 38.75 -6.89 -10.62
C GLN A 231 37.38 -7.49 -10.35
N TYR A 232 36.44 -7.23 -11.26
CA TYR A 232 35.23 -8.02 -11.32
C TYR A 232 35.68 -9.47 -11.48
N VAL A 233 35.53 -10.27 -10.43
CA VAL A 233 35.68 -11.72 -10.52
C VAL A 233 34.54 -12.16 -11.43
N THR A 234 34.81 -12.24 -12.72
CA THR A 234 33.96 -12.91 -13.70
C THR A 234 33.97 -14.38 -13.33
N PHE A 235 32.98 -14.78 -12.54
CA PHE A 235 32.71 -16.20 -12.35
C PHE A 235 32.38 -16.78 -13.73
N PRO A 236 33.18 -17.75 -14.23
CA PRO A 236 32.85 -18.41 -15.48
C PRO A 236 31.46 -19.05 -15.32
N PRO A 237 30.61 -19.01 -16.36
CA PRO A 237 29.32 -19.69 -16.32
C PRO A 237 29.58 -21.16 -16.03
N GLN A 238 29.14 -21.62 -14.85
CA GLN A 238 29.09 -23.04 -14.52
C GLN A 238 28.06 -23.68 -15.44
N VAL A 239 28.54 -24.27 -16.53
CA VAL A 239 27.73 -25.12 -17.41
C VAL A 239 27.47 -26.41 -16.65
N THR A 240 26.38 -26.44 -15.87
CA THR A 240 25.86 -27.68 -15.33
C THR A 240 25.30 -28.49 -16.49
N ALA A 241 26.09 -29.45 -16.97
CA ALA A 241 25.59 -30.51 -17.83
C ALA A 241 24.55 -31.31 -17.04
N ILE A 242 23.30 -31.31 -17.52
CA ILE A 242 22.23 -32.15 -17.00
C ILE A 242 22.36 -33.51 -17.70
N PRO A 243 22.46 -34.64 -16.97
CA PRO A 243 22.47 -35.99 -17.55
C PRO A 243 21.11 -36.42 -18.10
#